data_AF-A0A1P8Q4J5-F1
#
_entry.id   AF-A0A1P8Q4J5-F1
#
_cell.length_a   1.000
_cell.length_b   1.000
_cell.length_c   1.000
_cell.angle_alpha   90.00
_cell.angle_beta   90.00
_cell.angle_gamma   90.00
#
_symmetry.space_group_name_H-M   'P 1'
#
loop_
_entity.id
_entity.type
_entity.pdbx_description
1 polymer ?
#
loop_
_entity_poly.entity_id
_entity_poly.type
_entity_poly.pdbx_seq_one_letter_code
_entity_poly.pdbx_strand_id
1 'polypeptide(L)' 'MNNEEIYRTTVEKVFDDQCQSLEKTITYLSNHKMTAAFRQARRNLDDRTKNDILRDVSYPF' A
#
# COMPACT_ATOMS: atom_id res chain seq x y z
N MET A 1 13.30 -0.97 -9.57
CA MET A 1 12.05 -0.95 -8.80
C MET A 1 11.45 0.42 -8.89
N ASN A 2 10.25 0.53 -9.47
CA ASN A 2 9.51 1.80 -9.56
C ASN A 2 8.85 2.13 -8.20
N ASN A 3 8.54 3.40 -7.92
CA ASN A 3 7.82 3.79 -6.70
C ASN A 3 6.46 3.09 -6.60
N GLU A 4 5.76 2.92 -7.71
CA GLU A 4 4.49 2.17 -7.77
C GLU A 4 4.66 0.72 -7.38
N GLU A 5 5.71 0.04 -7.85
CA GLU A 5 6.00 -1.36 -7.56
C GLU A 5 6.31 -1.55 -6.07
N ILE A 6 7.16 -0.68 -5.50
CA ILE A 6 7.47 -0.67 -4.05
C ILE A 6 6.18 -0.49 -3.24
N TYR A 7 5.33 0.46 -3.63
CA TYR A 7 4.08 0.74 -2.95
C TYR A 7 3.12 -0.46 -3.05
N ARG A 8 2.85 -0.94 -4.26
CA ARG A 8 1.97 -2.09 -4.55
C ARG A 8 2.39 -3.34 -3.79
N THR A 9 3.64 -3.79 -3.91
CA THR A 9 4.11 -5.00 -3.22
C THR A 9 4.01 -4.88 -1.69
N THR A 10 4.24 -3.68 -1.14
CA THR A 10 4.06 -3.47 0.31
C THR A 10 2.59 -3.51 0.71
N VAL A 11 1.71 -2.88 -0.07
CA VAL A 11 0.26 -2.89 0.19
C VAL A 11 -0.29 -4.32 0.08
N GLU A 12 0.10 -5.08 -0.95
CA GLU A 12 -0.30 -6.49 -1.12
C GLU A 12 0.11 -7.35 0.08
N LYS A 13 1.37 -7.23 0.52
CA LYS A 13 1.85 -7.97 1.68
C LYS A 13 1.08 -7.61 2.95
N VAL A 14 0.91 -6.32 3.22
CA VAL A 14 0.16 -5.88 4.41
C VAL A 14 -1.31 -6.27 4.29
N PHE A 15 -1.90 -6.26 3.10
CA PHE A 15 -3.27 -6.70 2.89
C PHE A 15 -3.46 -8.17 3.24
N ASP A 16 -2.55 -9.04 2.80
CA ASP A 16 -2.55 -10.46 3.16
C ASP A 16 -2.33 -10.65 4.68
N ASP A 17 -1.33 -9.97 5.26
CA ASP A 17 -1.03 -9.99 6.71
C ASP A 17 -2.22 -9.53 7.57
N GLN A 18 -3.09 -8.67 7.04
CA GLN A 18 -4.29 -8.16 7.71
C GLN A 18 -5.57 -8.93 7.37
N CYS A 19 -5.44 -10.17 6.87
CA CYS A 19 -6.56 -11.04 6.47
C CYS A 19 -7.47 -10.37 5.44
N GLN A 20 -6.88 -9.72 4.44
CA GLN A 20 -7.59 -9.07 3.33
C GLN A 20 -8.60 -7.99 3.79
N SER A 21 -8.33 -7.35 4.92
CA SER A 21 -9.14 -6.25 5.45
C SER A 21 -8.53 -4.90 5.08
N LEU A 22 -9.16 -4.19 4.14
CA LEU A 22 -8.71 -2.88 3.67
C LEU A 22 -8.57 -1.86 4.83
N GLU A 23 -9.52 -1.84 5.75
CA GLU A 23 -9.50 -0.95 6.92
C GLU A 23 -8.25 -1.20 7.79
N LYS A 24 -7.97 -2.48 8.09
CA LYS A 24 -6.79 -2.86 8.87
C LYS A 24 -5.50 -2.56 8.11
N THR A 25 -5.47 -2.76 6.78
CA THR A 25 -4.33 -2.43 5.94
C THR A 25 -4.01 -0.93 5.97
N ILE A 26 -5.02 -0.06 5.77
CA ILE A 26 -4.85 1.40 5.83
C ILE A 26 -4.35 1.84 7.21
N THR A 27 -4.95 1.27 8.26
CA THR A 27 -4.55 1.51 9.66
C THR A 27 -3.09 1.09 9.89
N TYR A 28 -2.70 -0.09 9.41
CA TYR A 28 -1.36 -0.61 9.55
C TYR A 28 -0.33 0.27 8.83
N LEU A 29 -0.57 0.59 7.56
CA LEU A 29 0.29 1.43 6.72
C LEU A 29 0.45 2.86 7.25
N SER A 30 -0.50 3.34 8.06
CA SER A 30 -0.47 4.69 8.66
C SER A 30 0.17 4.72 10.04
N ASN A 31 0.01 3.66 10.84
CA ASN A 31 0.43 3.66 12.24
C ASN A 31 1.73 2.89 12.52
N HIS A 32 2.16 1.99 11.62
CA HIS A 32 3.36 1.19 11.83
C HIS A 32 4.59 1.78 11.12
N LYS A 33 5.78 1.54 11.68
CA LYS A 33 7.05 1.98 11.08
C LYS A 33 7.32 1.22 9.78
N MET A 34 7.12 1.90 8.66
CA MET A 34 7.43 1.38 7.33
C MET A 34 8.89 1.62 6.93
N THR A 35 9.38 0.82 5.98
CA THR A 35 10.72 0.97 5.41
C THR A 35 10.92 2.36 4.79
N ALA A 36 12.17 2.83 4.73
CA ALA A 36 12.49 4.12 4.11
C ALA A 36 12.05 4.16 2.64
N ALA A 37 12.23 3.06 1.91
CA ALA A 37 11.81 2.91 0.51
C ALA A 37 10.28 3.09 0.34
N PHE A 38 9.46 2.44 1.18
CA PHE A 38 8.01 2.60 1.12
C PHE A 38 7.58 4.03 1.45
N ARG A 39 8.19 4.65 2.48
CA ARG A 39 7.87 6.04 2.84
C ARG A 39 8.20 7.00 1.71
N GLN A 40 9.30 6.80 1.01
CA GLN A 40 9.68 7.60 -0.16
C GLN A 40 8.72 7.36 -1.33
N ALA A 41 8.40 6.10 -1.64
CA ALA A 41 7.42 5.76 -2.66
C ALA A 41 6.05 6.40 -2.39
N ARG A 42 5.53 6.27 -1.17
CA ARG A 42 4.25 6.89 -0.75
C ARG A 42 4.25 8.42 -0.86
N ARG A 43 5.40 9.09 -0.72
CA ARG A 43 5.51 10.55 -0.89
C ARG A 43 5.57 10.97 -2.35
N ASN A 44 6.19 10.15 -3.20
CA ASN A 44 6.41 10.47 -4.61
C ASN A 44 5.21 10.13 -5.51
N LEU A 45 4.31 9.27 -5.05
CA LEU A 45 3.05 8.98 -5.74
C LEU A 45 2.00 10.04 -5.40
N ASP A 46 1.14 10.35 -6.36
CA ASP A 46 -0.07 11.13 -6.12
C ASP A 46 -1.14 10.28 -5.42
N ASP A 47 -2.16 10.94 -4.86
CA ASP A 47 -3.21 10.25 -4.11
C ASP A 47 -4.12 9.41 -5.01
N ARG A 48 -4.26 9.79 -6.29
CA ARG A 48 -5.01 9.02 -7.28
C ARG A 48 -4.37 7.65 -7.50
N THR A 49 -3.07 7.61 -7.77
CA THR A 49 -2.31 6.38 -8.02
C THR A 49 -2.30 5.47 -6.78
N LYS A 50 -2.15 6.05 -5.58
CA LYS A 50 -2.25 5.28 -4.33
C LYS A 50 -3.63 4.63 -4.18
N ASN A 51 -4.70 5.38 -4.45
CA ASN A 51 -6.06 4.89 -4.35
C ASN A 51 -6.37 3.82 -5.41
N ASP A 52 -5.89 4.01 -6.64
CA ASP A 52 -6.02 3.01 -7.70
C ASP A 52 -5.31 1.71 -7.30
N ILE A 53 -4.08 1.78 -6.78
CA ILE A 53 -3.36 0.59 -6.26
C ILE A 53 -4.11 -0.05 -5.08
N LEU A 54 -4.57 0.72 -4.10
CA LEU A 54 -5.32 0.18 -2.96
C LEU A 54 -6.61 -0.52 -3.43
N ARG A 55 -7.30 0.04 -4.42
CA ARG A 55 -8.49 -0.57 -5.01
C ARG A 55 -8.15 -1.86 -5.75
N ASP A 56 -7.13 -1.85 -6.61
CA ASP A 56 -6.68 -3.02 -7.37
C ASP A 56 -6.31 -4.20 -6.44
N VAL A 57 -5.63 -3.90 -5.32
CA VAL A 57 -5.23 -4.92 -4.35
C VAL A 57 -6.41 -5.45 -3.55
N SER A 58 -7.35 -4.58 -3.17
CA SER A 58 -8.49 -4.97 -2.33
C SER A 58 -9.65 -5.59 -3.09
N TYR A 59 -9.80 -5.28 -4.37
CA TYR A 59 -10.85 -5.80 -5.25
C TYR A 59 -10.22 -6.21 -6.59
N PRO A 60 -9.64 -7.42 -6.69
CA PRO A 60 -8.94 -7.87 -7.89
C PRO A 60 -9.87 -8.24 -9.08
N PHE A 61 -11.08 -7.70 -9.15
CA PHE A 61 -12.09 -8.04 -10.18
C PHE A 61 -12.86 -6.81 -10.68
#